data_AF-A0A1H5TTA3-F1
#
_entry.id   AF-A0A1H5TTA3-F1
#
_cell.length_a   1.000
_cell.length_b   1.000
_cell.length_c   1.000
_cell.angle_alpha   90.00
_cell.angle_beta   90.00
_cell.angle_gamma   90.00
#
_symmetry.space_group_name_H-M   'P 1'
#
loop_
_entity.id
_entity.type
_entity.pdbx_description
1 polymer ?
#
loop_
_entity_poly.entity_id
_entity_poly.type
_entity_poly.pdbx_seq_one_letter_code
_entity_poly.pdbx_strand_id
1 'polypeptide(L)'
;MSKIIIGFISLSALLFTACGQVGSNKDEATQHSQATPESHGHSNQIGELVPSDEVCMVNDAYMGKRQFDVKFDGKTYYGCCEMCKERIPKDATVRMAIDPYSHKQVDKANAVIAVTGNNGEVSYFENKENYAKYVKKQ
;
A
#
# COMPACT_ATOMS: atom_id res chain seq x y z
N MET A 1 35.47 30.40 -25.36
CA MET A 1 36.89 30.18 -25.70
C MET A 1 37.34 28.90 -25.02
N SER A 2 37.42 27.80 -25.77
CA SER A 2 37.97 26.53 -25.30
C SER A 2 39.46 26.63 -25.05
N LYS A 3 39.93 26.08 -23.93
CA LYS A 3 41.33 25.68 -23.77
C LYS A 3 41.36 24.29 -23.15
N ILE A 4 41.48 23.30 -24.04
CA ILE A 4 41.87 21.93 -23.75
C ILE A 4 43.39 21.96 -23.60
N ILE A 5 43.93 21.46 -22.49
CA ILE A 5 45.35 21.12 -22.37
C ILE A 5 45.43 19.68 -21.87
N ILE A 6 45.97 18.84 -22.74
CA ILE A 6 46.33 17.44 -22.54
C ILE A 6 47.70 17.42 -21.87
N GLY A 7 47.83 16.66 -20.77
CA GLY A 7 49.11 16.41 -20.10
C GLY A 7 49.19 14.94 -19.68
N PHE A 8 50.15 14.25 -20.28
CA PHE A 8 50.41 12.81 -20.24
C PHE A 8 51.05 12.31 -18.92
N ILE A 9 50.79 11.03 -18.62
CA ILE A 9 51.67 10.02 -17.97
C ILE A 9 52.03 10.22 -16.49
N SER A 10 51.55 9.31 -15.65
CA SER A 10 52.47 8.49 -14.85
C SER A 10 51.84 7.16 -14.45
N LEU A 11 52.53 6.10 -14.83
CA LEU A 11 52.32 4.71 -14.50
C LEU A 11 52.79 4.48 -13.05
N SER A 12 51.93 3.95 -12.19
CA SER A 12 52.36 3.38 -10.90
C SER A 12 51.41 2.26 -10.52
N ALA A 13 51.84 1.04 -10.82
CA ALA A 13 51.27 -0.17 -10.27
C ALA A 13 51.78 -0.35 -8.83
N LEU A 14 50.88 -0.44 -7.87
CA LEU A 14 51.16 -1.03 -6.56
C LEU A 14 50.07 -2.06 -6.28
N LEU A 15 50.51 -3.32 -6.30
CA LEU A 15 49.80 -4.48 -5.80
C LEU A 15 49.85 -4.44 -4.27
N PHE A 16 48.68 -4.51 -3.62
CA PHE A 16 48.56 -5.00 -2.25
C PHE A 16 47.44 -6.03 -2.20
N THR A 17 47.86 -7.29 -2.20
CA THR A 17 47.07 -8.43 -1.73
C THR A 17 46.98 -8.35 -0.19
N ALA A 18 45.76 -8.30 0.33
CA ALA A 18 45.48 -8.60 1.73
C ALA A 18 44.20 -9.42 1.83
N CYS A 19 44.34 -10.71 2.13
CA CYS A 19 43.26 -11.55 2.66
C CYS A 19 43.11 -11.26 4.16
N GLY A 20 41.88 -11.03 4.60
CA GLY A 20 41.51 -10.98 6.01
C GLY A 20 40.01 -11.08 6.15
N GLN A 21 39.52 -12.20 6.69
CA GLN A 21 38.13 -12.45 7.00
C GLN A 21 38.04 -12.54 8.52
N VAL A 22 37.32 -11.62 9.18
CA VAL A 22 36.68 -11.79 10.51
C VAL A 22 36.01 -10.47 10.93
N GLY A 23 34.73 -10.55 11.31
CA GLY A 23 34.20 -9.82 12.46
C GLY A 23 33.47 -8.49 12.26
N SER A 24 32.14 -8.60 12.14
CA SER A 24 31.10 -7.79 12.82
C SER A 24 30.88 -6.30 12.53
N ASN A 25 29.67 -6.06 11.98
CA ASN A 25 28.70 -4.99 12.27
C ASN A 25 29.09 -3.52 12.03
N LYS A 26 28.59 -2.97 10.91
CA LYS A 26 27.61 -1.86 10.88
C LYS A 26 27.48 -1.37 9.42
N ASP A 27 26.35 -1.65 8.80
CA ASP A 27 25.97 -0.98 7.55
C ASP A 27 24.77 -0.07 7.80
N GLU A 28 25.05 1.23 7.85
CA GLU A 28 24.09 2.28 7.54
C GLU A 28 24.78 3.19 6.52
N ALA A 29 24.26 3.22 5.29
CA ALA A 29 24.06 4.42 4.47
C ALA A 29 23.95 4.06 2.96
N THR A 30 22.75 4.37 2.42
CA THR A 30 22.60 5.26 1.26
C THR A 30 22.84 4.70 -0.15
N GLN A 31 21.69 4.39 -0.76
CA GLN A 31 21.18 4.89 -2.06
C GLN A 31 21.36 4.10 -3.38
N HIS A 32 20.15 3.89 -3.93
CA HIS A 32 19.70 4.14 -5.29
C HIS A 32 19.77 3.02 -6.34
N SER A 33 18.55 2.75 -6.81
CA SER A 33 18.17 2.43 -8.19
C SER A 33 18.20 0.96 -8.58
N GLN A 34 17.09 0.29 -8.27
CA GLN A 34 16.32 -0.37 -9.32
C GLN A 34 14.86 0.06 -9.18
N ALA A 35 14.52 1.12 -9.91
CA ALA A 35 13.14 1.40 -10.27
C ALA A 35 12.66 0.24 -11.15
N THR A 36 11.88 -0.65 -10.55
CA THR A 36 10.93 -1.47 -11.28
C THR A 36 9.57 -1.07 -10.71
N PRO A 37 8.61 -0.62 -11.52
CA PRO A 37 7.24 -0.47 -11.04
C PRO A 37 6.72 -1.89 -10.82
N GLU A 38 6.81 -2.38 -9.59
CA GLU A 38 6.07 -3.56 -9.15
C GLU A 38 4.59 -3.17 -9.06
N SER A 39 3.98 -3.03 -10.24
CA SER A 39 2.61 -3.44 -10.44
C SER A 39 2.59 -4.96 -10.32
N HIS A 40 2.65 -5.46 -9.08
CA HIS A 40 2.12 -6.79 -8.82
C HIS A 40 0.60 -6.66 -8.94
N GLY A 41 0.14 -6.79 -10.19
CA GLY A 41 -1.26 -6.98 -10.51
C GLY A 41 -1.74 -8.26 -9.84
N HIS A 42 -2.19 -8.14 -8.59
CA HIS A 42 -3.20 -9.04 -8.09
C HIS A 42 -4.43 -8.84 -8.98
N SER A 43 -4.72 -9.83 -9.82
CA SER A 43 -5.98 -9.92 -10.55
C SER A 43 -7.08 -10.23 -9.53
N ASN A 44 -7.46 -9.24 -8.71
CA ASN A 44 -8.55 -9.40 -7.76
C ASN A 44 -9.83 -9.50 -8.57
N GLN A 45 -10.52 -10.61 -8.40
CA GLN A 45 -11.72 -10.87 -9.15
C GLN A 45 -12.84 -10.04 -8.52
N ILE A 46 -13.68 -9.43 -9.36
CA ILE A 46 -14.91 -8.79 -8.88
C ILE A 46 -15.72 -9.84 -8.10
N GLY A 47 -16.17 -9.48 -6.91
CA GLY A 47 -16.84 -10.37 -5.97
C GLY A 47 -15.91 -11.08 -4.98
N GLU A 48 -14.62 -10.76 -4.95
CA GLU A 48 -13.73 -11.27 -3.91
C GLU A 48 -13.97 -10.53 -2.59
N LEU A 49 -14.19 -11.27 -1.49
CA LEU A 49 -14.19 -10.72 -0.14
C LEU A 49 -12.75 -10.53 0.33
N VAL A 50 -12.43 -9.34 0.82
CA VAL A 50 -11.05 -8.96 1.15
C VAL A 50 -10.86 -8.63 2.65
N PRO A 51 -9.68 -8.88 3.23
CA PRO A 51 -9.36 -8.46 4.59
C PRO A 51 -9.41 -6.95 4.76
N SER A 52 -9.93 -6.46 5.88
CA SER A 52 -10.02 -5.02 6.15
C SER A 52 -8.66 -4.35 6.27
N ASP A 53 -7.65 -5.05 6.78
CA ASP A 53 -6.29 -4.54 6.93
C ASP A 53 -5.52 -4.44 5.61
N GLU A 54 -6.09 -4.94 4.51
CA GLU A 54 -5.55 -4.80 3.16
C GLU A 54 -6.27 -3.75 2.32
N VAL A 55 -7.14 -2.95 2.92
CA VAL A 55 -7.97 -1.94 2.24
C VAL A 55 -7.57 -0.55 2.69
N CYS A 56 -7.46 0.38 1.73
CA CYS A 56 -7.43 1.80 2.03
C CYS A 56 -8.86 2.33 2.16
N MET A 57 -9.32 2.55 3.38
CA MET A 57 -10.69 3.02 3.65
C MET A 57 -10.95 4.47 3.21
N VAL A 58 -9.89 5.24 2.95
CA VAL A 58 -10.00 6.63 2.44
C VAL A 58 -10.25 6.64 0.93
N ASN A 59 -9.64 5.71 0.21
CA ASN A 59 -9.70 5.65 -1.25
C ASN A 59 -10.67 4.59 -1.77
N ASP A 60 -11.26 3.79 -0.88
CA ASP A 60 -12.15 2.68 -1.23
C ASP A 60 -11.50 1.71 -2.22
N ALA A 61 -10.25 1.37 -1.93
CA ALA A 61 -9.41 0.53 -2.79
C ALA A 61 -8.78 -0.60 -2.00
N TYR A 62 -8.81 -1.80 -2.57
CA TYR A 62 -8.03 -2.93 -2.11
C TYR A 62 -6.57 -2.78 -2.53
N MET A 63 -5.67 -3.01 -1.58
CA MET A 63 -4.25 -2.72 -1.72
C MET A 63 -3.38 -3.99 -1.82
N GLY A 64 -3.94 -5.17 -1.51
CA GLY A 64 -3.25 -6.47 -1.61
C GLY A 64 -2.07 -6.65 -0.65
N LYS A 65 -1.98 -5.82 0.38
CA LYS A 65 -0.96 -5.88 1.43
C LYS A 65 -1.48 -5.18 2.67
N ARG A 66 -0.87 -5.44 3.83
CA ARG A 66 -1.27 -4.77 5.07
C ARG A 66 -1.06 -3.26 5.01
N GLN A 67 -2.06 -2.51 5.47
CA GLN A 67 -2.11 -1.05 5.53
C GLN A 67 -1.82 -0.54 6.96
N PHE A 68 -1.74 0.78 7.12
CA PHE A 68 -1.51 1.38 8.44
C PHE A 68 -2.78 1.36 9.29
N ASP A 69 -2.68 0.77 10.49
CA ASP A 69 -3.72 0.80 11.52
C ASP A 69 -3.95 2.25 12.02
N VAL A 70 -5.21 2.66 12.11
CA VAL A 70 -5.63 3.94 12.69
C VAL A 70 -6.73 3.70 13.70
N LYS A 71 -6.43 3.95 14.98
CA LYS A 71 -7.39 3.81 16.07
C LYS A 71 -8.22 5.09 16.19
N PHE A 72 -9.54 4.95 16.16
CA PHE A 72 -10.47 6.06 16.39
C PHE A 72 -11.74 5.52 17.04
N ASP A 73 -12.19 6.16 18.13
CA ASP A 73 -13.44 5.80 18.83
C ASP A 73 -13.58 4.30 19.15
N GLY A 74 -12.49 3.71 19.67
CA GLY A 74 -12.44 2.28 20.03
C GLY A 74 -12.37 1.30 18.84
N LYS A 75 -12.40 1.78 17.60
CA LYS A 75 -12.36 0.98 16.37
C LYS A 75 -11.02 1.11 15.66
N THR A 76 -10.78 0.21 14.70
CA THR A 76 -9.57 0.21 13.86
C THR A 76 -9.95 0.42 12.41
N TYR A 77 -9.33 1.42 11.78
CA TYR A 77 -9.46 1.73 10.36
C TYR A 77 -8.10 1.58 9.69
N TYR A 78 -8.09 1.57 8.36
CA TYR A 78 -6.88 1.32 7.58
C TYR A 78 -6.69 2.34 6.46
N GLY A 79 -5.47 2.86 6.35
CA GLY A 79 -5.08 3.85 5.34
C GLY A 79 -3.75 3.50 4.68
N CYS A 80 -3.58 3.85 3.40
CA CYS A 80 -2.40 3.45 2.62
C CYS A 80 -1.20 4.40 2.69
N CYS A 81 -1.35 5.57 3.32
CA CYS A 81 -0.29 6.57 3.48
C CYS A 81 -0.55 7.48 4.69
N GLU A 82 0.43 8.31 5.03
CA GLU A 82 0.32 9.25 6.15
C GLU A 82 -0.88 10.20 6.03
N MET A 83 -1.18 10.71 4.82
CA MET A 83 -2.38 11.53 4.63
C MET A 83 -3.68 10.78 4.94
N CYS A 84 -3.75 9.47 4.62
CA CYS A 84 -4.91 8.67 4.97
C CYS A 84 -5.03 8.48 6.50
N LYS A 85 -3.90 8.25 7.17
CA LYS A 85 -3.84 8.14 8.64
C LYS A 85 -4.32 9.42 9.31
N GLU A 86 -3.91 10.57 8.80
CA GLU A 86 -4.33 11.87 9.32
C GLU A 86 -5.80 12.19 9.07
N ARG A 87 -6.35 11.74 7.93
CA ARG A 87 -7.72 12.06 7.52
C ARG A 87 -8.77 11.25 8.28
N ILE A 88 -8.53 9.96 8.52
CA ILE A 88 -9.46 9.05 9.22
C ILE A 88 -10.05 9.62 10.53
N PRO A 89 -9.24 10.15 11.48
CA PRO A 89 -9.80 10.67 12.73
C PRO A 89 -10.50 12.03 12.57
N LYS A 90 -10.26 12.76 11.47
CA LYS A 90 -10.77 14.13 11.25
C LYS A 90 -12.04 14.16 10.39
N ASP A 91 -12.18 13.21 9.48
CA ASP A 91 -13.24 13.18 8.48
C ASP A 91 -14.09 11.93 8.67
N ALA A 92 -15.33 12.10 9.14
CA ALA A 92 -16.25 10.98 9.32
C ALA A 92 -16.62 10.31 7.98
N THR A 93 -16.56 11.04 6.86
CA THR A 93 -16.98 10.50 5.55
C THR A 93 -16.06 9.38 5.07
N VAL A 94 -14.79 9.37 5.47
CA VAL A 94 -13.86 8.27 5.14
C VAL A 94 -14.00 7.05 6.04
N ARG A 95 -14.78 7.16 7.12
CA ARG A 95 -15.09 6.05 8.04
C ARG A 95 -16.45 5.41 7.76
N MET A 96 -17.30 6.07 6.98
CA MET A 96 -18.66 5.61 6.66
C MET A 96 -18.78 5.24 5.18
N ALA A 97 -19.63 4.26 4.88
CA ALA A 97 -20.03 3.89 3.53
C ALA A 97 -21.54 3.63 3.47
N ILE A 98 -22.08 3.45 2.28
CA ILE A 98 -23.46 3.01 2.06
C ILE A 98 -23.40 1.56 1.57
N ASP A 99 -24.15 0.67 2.25
CA ASP A 99 -24.33 -0.70 1.79
C ASP A 99 -25.05 -0.73 0.44
N PRO A 100 -24.44 -1.29 -0.63
CA PRO A 100 -25.04 -1.31 -1.96
C PRO A 100 -26.37 -2.07 -2.05
N TYR A 101 -26.65 -2.97 -1.12
CA TYR A 101 -27.87 -3.76 -1.08
C TYR A 101 -28.95 -3.15 -0.18
N SER A 102 -28.61 -2.80 1.06
CA SER A 102 -29.60 -2.30 2.03
C SER A 102 -29.79 -0.79 2.01
N HIS A 103 -28.88 -0.07 1.35
CA HIS A 103 -28.80 1.40 1.31
C HIS A 103 -28.65 2.08 2.68
N LYS A 104 -28.31 1.31 3.72
CA LYS A 104 -28.01 1.85 5.03
C LYS A 104 -26.57 2.32 5.10
N GLN A 105 -26.35 3.30 5.96
CA GLN A 105 -25.00 3.72 6.31
C GLN A 105 -24.33 2.66 7.20
N VAL A 106 -23.07 2.33 6.89
CA VAL A 106 -22.26 1.34 7.61
C VAL A 106 -20.92 1.95 8.00
N ASP A 107 -20.42 1.56 9.16
CA ASP A 107 -19.08 1.91 9.61
C ASP A 107 -18.07 0.95 8.97
N LYS A 108 -17.10 1.49 8.22
CA LYS A 108 -16.12 0.70 7.47
C LYS A 108 -15.28 -0.22 8.34
N ALA A 109 -15.08 0.11 9.63
CA ALA A 109 -14.33 -0.73 10.56
C ALA A 109 -15.01 -2.08 10.87
N ASN A 110 -16.33 -2.17 10.69
CA ASN A 110 -17.13 -3.37 11.00
C ASN A 110 -17.76 -4.01 9.76
N ALA A 111 -17.52 -3.45 8.58
CA ALA A 111 -18.18 -3.88 7.36
C ALA A 111 -17.55 -5.15 6.77
N VAL A 112 -18.36 -5.92 6.05
CA VAL A 112 -17.87 -6.90 5.07
C VAL A 112 -17.41 -6.12 3.84
N ILE A 113 -16.21 -6.41 3.33
CA ILE A 113 -15.61 -5.66 2.22
C ILE A 113 -15.45 -6.60 1.02
N ALA A 114 -15.90 -6.15 -0.15
CA ALA A 114 -15.75 -6.89 -1.40
C ALA A 114 -15.18 -6.01 -2.51
N VAL A 115 -14.35 -6.57 -3.39
CA VAL A 115 -13.94 -5.93 -4.64
C VAL A 115 -15.14 -5.87 -5.57
N THR A 116 -15.53 -4.67 -5.99
CA THR A 116 -16.69 -4.44 -6.87
C THR A 116 -16.34 -3.72 -8.16
N GLY A 117 -15.14 -3.13 -8.26
CA GLY A 117 -14.65 -2.50 -9.48
C GLY A 117 -13.50 -3.26 -10.13
N ASN A 118 -13.26 -2.92 -11.41
CA ASN A 118 -12.26 -3.58 -12.24
C ASN A 118 -10.81 -3.25 -11.85
N ASN A 119 -10.58 -2.20 -11.06
CA ASN A 119 -9.25 -1.75 -10.64
C ASN A 119 -9.03 -1.92 -9.13
N GLY A 120 -9.78 -2.84 -8.49
CA GLY A 120 -9.67 -3.09 -7.06
C GLY A 120 -10.48 -2.12 -6.19
N GLU A 121 -11.41 -1.36 -6.78
CA GLU A 121 -12.39 -0.59 -6.00
C GLU A 121 -13.21 -1.53 -5.12
N VAL A 122 -13.44 -1.15 -3.87
CA VAL A 122 -14.20 -1.95 -2.92
C VAL A 122 -15.53 -1.31 -2.54
N SER A 123 -16.47 -2.15 -2.11
CA SER A 123 -17.71 -1.73 -1.46
C SER A 123 -17.84 -2.40 -0.10
N TYR A 124 -18.65 -1.77 0.77
CA TYR A 124 -18.81 -2.14 2.17
C TYR A 124 -20.24 -2.59 2.41
N PHE A 125 -20.42 -3.71 3.09
CA PHE A 125 -21.72 -4.31 3.37
C PHE A 125 -21.91 -4.44 4.89
N GLU A 126 -23.14 -4.23 5.35
CA GLU A 126 -23.54 -4.36 6.75
C GLU A 126 -23.27 -5.78 7.27
N ASN A 127 -23.38 -6.79 6.39
CA ASN A 127 -23.17 -8.19 6.72
C ASN A 127 -22.99 -9.05 5.45
N LYS A 128 -22.63 -10.33 5.65
CA LYS A 128 -22.45 -11.31 4.56
C LYS A 128 -23.74 -11.63 3.80
N GLU A 129 -24.91 -11.47 4.42
CA GLU A 129 -26.20 -11.73 3.77
C GLU A 129 -26.51 -10.65 2.73
N ASN A 130 -26.29 -9.38 3.05
CA ASN A 130 -26.44 -8.26 2.11
C ASN A 130 -25.49 -8.43 0.92
N TYR A 131 -24.23 -8.80 1.17
CA TYR A 131 -23.28 -9.14 0.12
C TYR A 131 -23.78 -10.28 -0.77
N ALA A 132 -24.23 -11.39 -0.17
CA ALA A 132 -24.75 -12.54 -0.92
C ALA A 132 -26.00 -12.21 -1.76
N LYS A 133 -26.82 -11.25 -1.33
CA LYS A 133 -27.98 -10.78 -2.10
C LYS A 133 -27.58 -9.78 -3.18
N TYR A 134 -26.55 -8.96 -2.95
CA TYR A 134 -25.99 -8.06 -3.95
C TYR A 134 -25.46 -8.83 -5.16
N VAL A 135 -24.62 -9.85 -4.96
CA VAL A 135 -24.03 -10.62 -6.06
C VAL A 135 -25.03 -11.44 -6.87
N LYS A 136 -26.19 -11.79 -6.30
CA LYS A 136 -27.27 -12.50 -7.02
C LYS A 136 -28.09 -11.60 -7.95
N LYS A 137 -28.02 -10.28 -7.75
CA LYS A 137 -28.76 -9.29 -8.55
C LYS A 137 -27.97 -8.76 -9.73
N GLN A 138 -26.65 -8.94 -9.73
CA GLN A 138 -25.74 -8.55 -10.81
C GLN A 138 -25.78 -9.58 -11.94
#